data_AF-A0A7X9JLK1-F1
#
_entry.id   AF-A0A7X9JLK1-F1
#
_cell.length_a   1.000
_cell.length_b   1.000
_cell.length_c   1.000
_cell.angle_alpha   90.00
_cell.angle_beta   90.00
_cell.angle_gamma   90.00
#
_symmetry.space_group_name_H-M   'P 1'
#
loop_
_entity.id
_entity.type
_entity.pdbx_description
1 polymer ?
#
loop_
_entity_poly.entity_id
_entity_poly.type
_entity_poly.pdbx_seq_one_letter_code
_entity_poly.pdbx_strand_id
1 'polypeptide(L)'
;PVYLATNIIKNYVTYFSPKFLFFNGGTQYQFSLPNHGLVYPACLPFFYVGLIYLIYLSFKSDSEENKNNFRMLLAWILISPIPASLTNESYAVIRATTMLPTVEIISAIGLYFVLDKIPKKYSVLVTILSVIFPVAIYLSAENYLYDYLMNYRINYSWSWQYGYKDVSNYINNNYNNYDKIIITKKYGEPHEFLLYYLKYDPNKYLSDKNKISFFQSNWWWVDRFDKFWFVNDWQVKLNSPELSSIQEKFITESKHDIDCSNSKCLLVTSPDNFPPGWKKVLTINFLDGKKAFELYTNN
;
A
#
# COMPACT_ATOMS: atom_id res chain seq x y z
N PRO A 1 -1.89 -1.49 -29.36
CA PRO A 1 -0.89 -2.59 -29.29
C PRO A 1 0.55 -2.11 -29.03
N VAL A 2 1.08 -1.21 -29.87
CA VAL A 2 2.46 -0.70 -29.75
C VAL A 2 2.69 0.01 -28.41
N TYR A 3 1.81 0.96 -28.04
CA TYR A 3 1.89 1.69 -26.77
C TYR A 3 1.96 0.76 -25.54
N LEU A 4 1.10 -0.27 -25.50
CA LEU A 4 1.05 -1.22 -24.40
C LEU A 4 2.34 -2.05 -24.33
N ALA A 5 2.82 -2.57 -25.47
CA ALA A 5 4.06 -3.32 -25.53
C ALA A 5 5.27 -2.47 -25.08
N THR A 6 5.35 -1.21 -25.53
CA THR A 6 6.41 -0.30 -25.12
C THR A 6 6.38 -0.02 -23.61
N ASN A 7 5.19 0.17 -23.03
CA ASN A 7 5.06 0.38 -21.59
C ASN A 7 5.42 -0.88 -20.78
N ILE A 8 5.00 -2.06 -21.22
CA ILE A 8 5.36 -3.32 -20.57
C ILE A 8 6.87 -3.52 -20.57
N ILE A 9 7.53 -3.33 -21.71
CA ILE A 9 8.99 -3.47 -21.81
C ILE A 9 9.70 -2.43 -20.94
N LYS A 10 9.25 -1.18 -20.96
CA LYS A 10 9.80 -0.12 -20.11
C LYS A 10 9.66 -0.47 -18.63
N ASN A 11 8.48 -0.90 -18.19
CA ASN A 11 8.23 -1.32 -16.82
C ASN A 11 9.10 -2.52 -16.45
N TYR A 12 9.16 -3.54 -17.31
CA TYR A 12 9.96 -4.74 -17.10
C TYR A 12 11.43 -4.43 -16.79
N VAL A 13 12.09 -3.61 -17.63
CA VAL A 13 13.51 -3.25 -17.44
C VAL A 13 13.74 -2.50 -16.13
N THR A 14 12.78 -1.68 -15.69
CA THR A 14 12.93 -0.90 -14.45
C THR A 14 13.02 -1.77 -13.19
N TYR A 15 12.47 -2.99 -13.19
CA TYR A 15 12.58 -3.92 -12.06
C TYR A 15 14.01 -4.45 -11.83
N PHE A 16 14.91 -4.33 -12.81
CA PHE A 16 16.34 -4.67 -12.66
C PHE A 16 17.22 -3.47 -12.30
N SER A 17 16.62 -2.28 -12.21
CA SER A 17 17.38 -1.06 -11.91
C SER A 17 17.89 -1.07 -10.48
N PRO A 18 19.11 -0.56 -10.22
CA PRO A 18 19.61 -0.44 -8.85
C PRO A 18 18.69 0.41 -7.97
N LYS A 19 18.08 1.44 -8.58
CA LYS A 19 17.12 2.34 -7.91
C LYS A 19 15.95 1.57 -7.33
N PHE A 20 15.34 0.66 -8.09
CA PHE A 20 14.23 -0.15 -7.60
C PHE A 20 14.69 -1.17 -6.54
N LEU A 21 15.68 -2.00 -6.86
CA LEU A 21 16.07 -3.13 -6.03
C LEU A 21 16.73 -2.70 -4.71
N PHE A 22 17.58 -1.66 -4.72
CA PHE A 22 18.47 -1.38 -3.60
C PHE A 22 18.22 -0.04 -2.89
N PHE A 23 17.50 0.91 -3.49
CA PHE A 23 17.41 2.27 -2.95
C PHE A 23 16.01 2.82 -2.68
N ASN A 24 15.03 2.62 -3.58
CA ASN A 24 13.73 3.30 -3.50
C ASN A 24 12.53 2.36 -3.41
N GLY A 25 12.65 1.12 -3.89
CA GLY A 25 11.54 0.17 -3.88
C GLY A 25 10.35 0.61 -4.72
N GLY A 26 9.15 0.29 -4.23
CA GLY A 26 7.86 0.55 -4.87
C GLY A 26 7.32 1.95 -4.67
N THR A 27 6.29 2.28 -5.47
CA THR A 27 5.57 3.56 -5.37
C THR A 27 4.45 3.57 -4.33
N GLN A 28 3.94 2.39 -3.95
CA GLN A 28 2.88 2.24 -2.95
C GLN A 28 3.45 2.14 -1.54
N TYR A 29 3.09 3.10 -0.69
CA TYR A 29 3.59 3.18 0.68
C TYR A 29 3.13 2.03 1.57
N GLN A 30 2.04 1.33 1.25
CA GLN A 30 1.60 0.13 1.98
C GLN A 30 2.56 -1.05 1.79
N PHE A 31 3.22 -1.13 0.63
CA PHE A 31 3.99 -2.32 0.21
C PHE A 31 5.47 -2.03 0.05
N SER A 32 5.88 -0.78 0.19
CA SER A 32 7.27 -0.36 0.13
C SER A 32 7.52 0.77 1.12
N LEU A 33 8.54 0.57 1.96
CA LEU A 33 9.05 1.62 2.83
C LEU A 33 9.74 2.70 1.97
N PRO A 34 9.38 3.98 2.10
CA PRO A 34 9.99 5.05 1.29
C PRO A 34 11.47 5.21 1.54
N ASN A 35 12.24 5.43 0.47
CA ASN A 35 13.71 5.57 0.51
C ASN A 35 14.46 4.30 0.97
N HIS A 36 13.81 3.14 0.88
CA HIS A 36 14.46 1.85 1.09
C HIS A 36 14.26 0.97 -0.15
N GLY A 37 15.31 0.22 -0.51
CA GLY A 37 15.22 -0.84 -1.51
C GLY A 37 14.47 -2.06 -1.00
N LEU A 38 14.25 -3.03 -1.89
CA LEU A 38 13.72 -4.35 -1.53
C LEU A 38 14.82 -5.28 -1.01
N VAL A 39 16.08 -4.99 -1.35
CA VAL A 39 17.28 -5.67 -0.88
C VAL A 39 18.28 -4.62 -0.40
N TYR A 40 19.09 -4.94 0.61
CA TYR A 40 20.04 -3.98 1.18
C TYR A 40 21.11 -3.53 0.16
N PRO A 41 21.51 -2.24 0.17
CA PRO A 41 22.55 -1.70 -0.71
C PRO A 41 23.88 -2.48 -0.67
N ALA A 42 24.22 -3.09 0.47
CA ALA A 42 25.42 -3.93 0.61
C ALA A 42 25.44 -5.11 -0.38
N CYS A 43 24.27 -5.60 -0.82
CA CYS A 43 24.15 -6.67 -1.80
C CYS A 43 24.35 -6.19 -3.25
N LEU A 44 24.26 -4.89 -3.53
CA LEU A 44 24.31 -4.33 -4.88
C LEU A 44 25.53 -4.79 -5.71
N PRO A 45 26.78 -4.63 -5.26
CA PRO A 45 27.94 -5.06 -6.05
C PRO A 45 27.93 -6.58 -6.28
N PHE A 46 27.55 -7.35 -5.26
CA PHE A 46 27.53 -8.81 -5.32
C PHE A 46 26.42 -9.33 -6.21
N PHE A 47 25.27 -8.65 -6.29
CA PHE A 47 24.20 -9.01 -7.21
C PHE A 47 24.66 -8.93 -8.66
N TYR A 48 25.28 -7.82 -9.08
CA TYR A 48 25.72 -7.66 -10.47
C TYR A 48 26.90 -8.58 -10.82
N VAL A 49 27.87 -8.75 -9.91
CA VAL A 49 28.96 -9.74 -10.08
C VAL A 49 28.39 -11.15 -10.16
N GLY A 50 27.45 -11.49 -9.27
CA GLY A 50 26.78 -12.77 -9.24
C GLY A 50 25.97 -13.03 -10.49
N LEU A 51 25.30 -12.02 -11.06
CA LEU A 51 24.53 -12.15 -12.30
C LEU A 51 25.46 -12.46 -13.49
N ILE A 52 26.58 -11.75 -13.61
CA ILE A 52 27.59 -12.01 -14.65
C ILE A 52 28.17 -13.42 -14.48
N TYR A 53 28.50 -13.80 -13.25
CA TYR A 53 29.06 -15.12 -12.97
C TYR A 53 28.05 -16.25 -13.20
N LEU A 54 26.78 -16.05 -12.85
CA LEU A 54 25.70 -16.98 -13.12
C LEU A 54 25.51 -17.22 -14.63
N ILE A 55 25.55 -16.15 -15.43
CA ILE A 55 25.52 -16.23 -16.89
C ILE A 55 26.72 -17.06 -17.39
N TYR A 56 27.93 -16.78 -16.92
CA TYR A 56 29.11 -17.56 -17.27
C TYR A 56 28.95 -19.06 -16.94
N LEU A 57 28.51 -19.38 -15.72
CA LEU A 57 28.32 -20.76 -15.26
C LEU A 57 27.24 -21.50 -16.06
N SER A 58 26.20 -20.80 -16.53
CA SER A 58 25.13 -21.39 -17.35
C SER A 58 25.60 -21.95 -18.70
N PHE A 59 26.78 -21.53 -19.17
CA PHE A 59 27.40 -22.01 -20.41
C PHE A 59 28.68 -22.81 -20.19
N LYS A 60 29.44 -22.51 -19.14
CA LYS A 60 30.81 -23.02 -18.94
C LYS A 60 30.98 -23.98 -17.78
N SER A 61 29.94 -24.28 -17.01
CA SER A 61 30.00 -25.30 -15.95
C SER A 61 30.33 -26.69 -16.51
N ASP A 62 31.08 -27.49 -15.75
CA ASP A 62 31.61 -28.78 -16.21
C ASP A 62 30.51 -29.85 -16.40
N SER A 63 29.47 -29.86 -15.55
CA SER A 63 28.33 -30.76 -15.68
C SER A 63 27.13 -30.07 -16.34
N GLU A 64 26.42 -30.79 -17.21
CA GLU A 64 25.21 -30.28 -17.87
C GLU A 64 24.05 -30.06 -16.88
N GLU A 65 23.98 -30.89 -15.82
CA GLU A 65 23.03 -30.71 -14.73
C GLU A 65 23.20 -29.35 -14.05
N ASN A 66 24.44 -28.97 -13.71
CA ASN A 66 24.73 -27.66 -13.11
C ASN A 66 24.36 -26.52 -14.07
N LYS A 67 24.66 -26.66 -15.38
CA LYS A 67 24.25 -25.64 -16.38
C LYS A 67 22.74 -25.46 -16.37
N ASN A 68 21.96 -26.54 -16.32
CA ASN A 68 20.51 -26.47 -16.27
C ASN A 68 20.00 -25.80 -14.99
N ASN A 69 20.61 -26.09 -13.84
CA ASN A 69 20.29 -25.41 -12.58
C ASN A 69 20.55 -23.89 -12.67
N PHE A 70 21.68 -23.47 -13.24
CA PHE A 70 21.99 -22.05 -13.44
C PHE A 70 21.06 -21.37 -14.46
N ARG A 71 20.71 -22.07 -15.56
CA ARG A 71 19.72 -21.59 -16.54
C ARG A 71 18.34 -21.44 -15.91
N MET A 72 17.96 -22.33 -14.99
CA MET A 72 16.70 -22.23 -14.26
C MET A 72 16.67 -20.98 -13.37
N LEU A 73 17.76 -20.67 -12.65
CA LEU A 73 17.87 -19.43 -11.88
C LEU A 73 17.79 -18.18 -12.76
N LEU A 74 18.45 -18.19 -13.93
CA LEU A 74 18.35 -17.11 -14.91
C LEU A 74 16.92 -16.96 -15.45
N ALA A 75 16.27 -18.07 -15.79
CA ALA A 75 14.88 -18.06 -16.24
C ALA A 75 13.95 -17.52 -15.16
N TRP A 76 14.15 -17.91 -13.90
CA TRP A 76 13.34 -17.42 -12.78
C TRP A 76 13.48 -15.91 -12.62
N ILE A 77 14.70 -15.36 -12.52
CA ILE A 77 14.85 -13.91 -12.37
C ILE A 77 14.29 -13.15 -13.59
N LEU A 78 14.40 -13.69 -14.81
CA LEU A 78 13.84 -13.07 -16.02
C LEU A 78 12.31 -13.16 -16.08
N ILE A 79 11.70 -14.23 -15.59
CA ILE A 79 10.23 -14.39 -15.62
C ILE A 79 9.58 -13.61 -14.48
N SER A 80 10.26 -13.46 -13.35
CA SER A 80 9.71 -12.87 -12.12
C SER A 80 9.06 -11.49 -12.27
N PRO A 81 9.55 -10.54 -13.09
CA PRO A 81 8.94 -9.21 -13.21
C PRO A 81 7.76 -9.17 -14.19
N ILE A 82 7.48 -10.26 -14.93
CA ILE A 82 6.42 -10.30 -15.95
C ILE A 82 5.07 -9.91 -15.34
N PRO A 83 4.58 -10.50 -14.24
CA PRO A 83 3.30 -10.13 -13.64
C PRO A 83 3.24 -8.65 -13.25
N ALA A 84 4.35 -8.11 -12.73
CA ALA A 84 4.43 -6.72 -12.29
C ALA A 84 4.50 -5.74 -13.47
N SER A 85 5.16 -6.10 -14.57
CA SER A 85 5.29 -5.28 -15.78
C SER A 85 3.99 -5.12 -16.57
N LEU A 86 3.08 -6.08 -16.44
CA LEU A 86 1.76 -6.06 -17.10
C LEU A 86 0.77 -5.10 -16.42
N THR A 87 1.14 -4.54 -15.28
CA THR A 87 0.22 -3.70 -14.49
C THR A 87 0.36 -2.23 -14.80
N ASN A 88 -0.70 -1.47 -14.55
CA ASN A 88 -0.73 -0.02 -14.72
C ASN A 88 0.10 0.71 -13.65
N GLU A 89 0.45 0.02 -12.58
CA GLU A 89 1.22 0.55 -11.46
C GLU A 89 2.72 0.48 -11.78
N SER A 90 3.42 1.61 -11.61
CA SER A 90 4.88 1.61 -11.71
C SER A 90 5.48 1.01 -10.44
N TYR A 91 6.38 0.03 -10.58
CA TYR A 91 7.07 -0.63 -9.46
C TYR A 91 6.11 -1.32 -8.48
N ALA A 92 5.25 -2.21 -9.00
CA ALA A 92 4.30 -2.99 -8.21
C ALA A 92 5.01 -4.08 -7.38
N VAL A 93 5.44 -3.73 -6.16
CA VAL A 93 6.29 -4.60 -5.30
C VAL A 93 5.64 -5.94 -4.97
N ILE A 94 4.35 -5.97 -4.62
CA ILE A 94 3.63 -7.23 -4.34
C ILE A 94 3.75 -8.20 -5.52
N ARG A 95 3.59 -7.69 -6.74
CA ARG A 95 3.59 -8.51 -7.96
C ARG A 95 5.00 -8.92 -8.38
N ALA A 96 6.03 -8.22 -7.91
CA ALA A 96 7.43 -8.51 -8.14
C ALA A 96 8.09 -9.29 -6.97
N THR A 97 7.34 -9.62 -5.90
CA THR A 97 7.91 -10.24 -4.69
C THR A 97 8.58 -11.59 -4.98
N THR A 98 8.12 -12.31 -6.01
CA THR A 98 8.72 -13.58 -6.46
C THR A 98 10.12 -13.44 -7.05
N MET A 99 10.56 -12.21 -7.34
CA MET A 99 11.92 -11.88 -7.77
C MET A 99 12.93 -11.93 -6.61
N LEU A 100 12.50 -11.59 -5.39
CA LEU A 100 13.42 -11.36 -4.26
C LEU A 100 14.30 -12.56 -3.90
N PRO A 101 13.78 -13.80 -3.82
CA PRO A 101 14.63 -14.95 -3.52
C PRO A 101 15.76 -15.13 -4.56
N THR A 102 15.49 -14.86 -5.84
CA THR A 102 16.52 -14.97 -6.88
C THR A 102 17.58 -13.89 -6.77
N VAL A 103 17.20 -12.66 -6.42
CA VAL A 103 18.14 -11.55 -6.21
C VAL A 103 19.08 -11.85 -5.05
N GLU A 104 18.56 -12.45 -3.97
CA GLU A 104 19.36 -12.86 -2.81
C GLU A 104 20.32 -14.02 -3.14
N ILE A 105 19.82 -15.08 -3.81
CA ILE A 105 20.66 -16.20 -4.25
C ILE A 105 21.78 -15.72 -5.18
N ILE A 106 21.47 -14.86 -6.14
CA ILE A 106 22.45 -14.30 -7.08
C ILE A 106 23.47 -13.43 -6.33
N SER A 107 23.04 -12.63 -5.36
CA SER A 107 23.93 -11.86 -4.50
C SER A 107 24.89 -12.76 -3.72
N ALA A 108 24.40 -13.88 -3.17
CA ALA A 108 25.22 -14.85 -2.46
C ALA A 108 26.25 -15.55 -3.38
N ILE A 109 25.84 -15.93 -4.61
CA ILE A 109 26.75 -16.46 -5.63
C ILE A 109 27.86 -15.46 -5.96
N GLY A 110 27.52 -14.17 -6.10
CA GLY A 110 28.48 -13.11 -6.37
C GLY A 110 29.46 -12.89 -5.21
N LEU A 111 28.97 -12.88 -3.97
CA LEU A 111 29.83 -12.79 -2.78
C LEU A 111 30.77 -13.99 -2.70
N TYR A 112 30.25 -15.20 -2.89
CA TYR A 112 31.07 -16.42 -2.91
C TYR A 112 32.16 -16.34 -3.97
N PHE A 113 31.82 -15.95 -5.20
CA PHE A 113 32.80 -15.78 -6.28
C PHE A 113 33.90 -14.78 -5.93
N VAL A 114 33.54 -13.63 -5.37
CA VAL A 114 34.52 -12.61 -4.95
C VAL A 114 35.46 -13.21 -3.90
N LEU A 115 34.94 -13.91 -2.90
CA LEU A 115 35.75 -14.52 -1.84
C LEU A 115 36.66 -15.65 -2.38
N ASP A 116 36.17 -16.51 -3.27
CA ASP A 116 36.93 -17.60 -3.91
C ASP A 116 38.09 -17.07 -4.77
N LYS A 117 37.88 -15.95 -5.47
CA LYS A 117 38.89 -15.37 -6.35
C LYS A 117 39.98 -14.58 -5.63
N ILE A 118 39.87 -14.35 -4.32
CA ILE A 118 40.93 -13.69 -3.55
C ILE A 118 42.10 -14.68 -3.36
N PRO A 119 43.31 -14.37 -3.86
CA PRO A 119 44.48 -15.21 -3.65
C PRO A 119 44.78 -15.44 -2.17
N LYS A 120 45.25 -16.66 -1.80
CA LYS A 120 45.59 -17.01 -0.40
C LYS A 120 46.54 -16.04 0.30
N LYS A 121 47.44 -15.37 -0.45
CA LYS A 121 48.34 -14.33 0.09
C LYS A 121 47.61 -13.11 0.66
N TYR A 122 46.34 -12.92 0.32
CA TYR A 122 45.47 -11.86 0.82
C TYR A 122 44.31 -12.42 1.67
N SER A 123 44.51 -13.55 2.35
CA SER A 123 43.51 -14.18 3.23
C SER A 123 42.93 -13.22 4.28
N VAL A 124 43.71 -12.23 4.72
CA VAL A 124 43.25 -11.16 5.61
C VAL A 124 42.07 -10.39 5.01
N LEU A 125 42.02 -10.16 3.69
CA LEU A 125 40.89 -9.50 3.03
C LEU A 125 39.62 -10.35 3.09
N VAL A 126 39.73 -11.68 2.97
CA VAL A 126 38.61 -12.61 3.13
C VAL A 126 38.06 -12.52 4.55
N THR A 127 38.94 -12.54 5.56
CA THR A 127 38.53 -12.37 6.97
C THR A 127 37.85 -11.03 7.20
N ILE A 128 38.43 -9.94 6.69
CA ILE A 128 37.85 -8.60 6.78
C ILE A 128 36.46 -8.56 6.15
N LEU A 129 36.29 -9.03 4.91
CA LEU A 129 35.00 -9.06 4.23
C LEU A 129 33.97 -9.95 4.95
N SER A 130 34.40 -11.08 5.51
CA SER A 130 33.53 -11.99 6.27
C SER A 130 32.97 -11.37 7.55
N VAL A 131 33.62 -10.31 8.08
CA VAL A 131 33.15 -9.56 9.24
C VAL A 131 32.40 -8.30 8.81
N ILE A 132 32.96 -7.53 7.87
CA ILE A 132 32.37 -6.27 7.39
C ILE A 132 31.00 -6.49 6.74
N PHE A 133 30.85 -7.54 5.93
CA PHE A 133 29.60 -7.77 5.21
C PHE A 133 28.42 -8.04 6.17
N PRO A 134 28.50 -8.97 7.14
CA PRO A 134 27.45 -9.13 8.15
C PRO A 134 27.19 -7.86 8.97
N VAL A 135 28.23 -7.10 9.34
CA VAL A 135 28.06 -5.82 10.04
C VAL A 135 27.30 -4.81 9.18
N ALA A 136 27.60 -4.71 7.89
CA ALA A 136 26.88 -3.83 6.96
C ALA A 136 25.41 -4.24 6.80
N ILE A 137 25.12 -5.55 6.75
CA ILE A 137 23.74 -6.06 6.73
C ILE A 137 23.03 -5.75 8.04
N TYR A 138 23.68 -5.94 9.19
CA TYR A 138 23.14 -5.63 10.50
C TYR A 138 22.76 -4.14 10.62
N LEU A 139 23.67 -3.23 10.27
CA LEU A 139 23.41 -1.79 10.30
C LEU A 139 22.29 -1.38 9.32
N SER A 140 22.23 -2.03 8.15
CA SER A 140 21.15 -1.79 7.18
C SER A 140 19.79 -2.24 7.73
N ALA A 141 19.75 -3.41 8.39
CA ALA A 141 18.55 -3.94 9.02
C ALA A 141 18.10 -3.09 10.21
N GLU A 142 19.03 -2.63 11.05
CA GLU A 142 18.75 -1.70 12.15
C GLU A 142 18.14 -0.40 11.64
N ASN A 143 18.75 0.22 10.61
CA ASN A 143 18.22 1.44 10.00
C ASN A 143 16.81 1.23 9.41
N TYR A 144 16.61 0.12 8.68
CA TYR A 144 15.30 -0.24 8.14
C TYR A 144 14.25 -0.40 9.26
N LEU A 145 14.58 -1.15 10.31
CA LEU A 145 13.66 -1.40 11.42
C LEU A 145 13.35 -0.12 12.19
N TYR A 146 14.34 0.75 12.41
CA TYR A 146 14.13 2.04 13.03
C TYR A 146 13.16 2.90 12.22
N ASP A 147 13.40 3.03 10.91
CA ASP A 147 12.50 3.79 10.03
C ASP A 147 11.10 3.17 9.96
N TYR A 148 11.01 1.85 9.86
CA TYR A 148 9.74 1.13 9.80
C TYR A 148 8.92 1.28 11.11
N LEU A 149 9.56 1.08 12.25
CA LEU A 149 8.90 1.07 13.56
C LEU A 149 8.66 2.47 14.14
N MET A 150 9.42 3.49 13.73
CA MET A 150 9.29 4.85 14.25
C MET A 150 8.70 5.80 13.22
N ASN A 151 9.43 6.06 12.13
CA ASN A 151 9.08 7.12 11.18
C ASN A 151 7.89 6.75 10.29
N TYR A 152 7.90 5.54 9.74
CA TYR A 152 6.92 5.07 8.77
C TYR A 152 5.52 5.00 9.34
N ARG A 153 5.38 4.36 10.51
CA ARG A 153 4.07 4.21 11.17
C ARG A 153 3.40 5.55 11.43
N ILE A 154 4.16 6.61 11.72
CA ILE A 154 3.65 7.94 12.00
C ILE A 154 3.30 8.65 10.68
N ASN A 155 4.29 8.81 9.81
CA ASN A 155 4.23 9.67 8.62
C ASN A 155 3.35 9.10 7.50
N TYR A 156 3.14 7.78 7.47
CA TYR A 156 2.39 7.10 6.41
C TYR A 156 1.12 6.41 6.92
N SER A 157 0.66 6.76 8.14
CA SER A 157 -0.61 6.28 8.70
C SER A 157 -1.82 6.54 7.77
N TRP A 158 -1.80 7.65 7.02
CA TRP A 158 -2.82 7.97 6.01
C TRP A 158 -2.91 6.93 4.89
N SER A 159 -1.79 6.30 4.51
CA SER A 159 -1.77 5.27 3.48
C SER A 159 -2.47 4.00 3.95
N TRP A 160 -2.67 3.83 5.26
CA TRP A 160 -3.39 2.72 5.88
C TRP A 160 -4.82 3.10 6.30
N GLN A 161 -5.33 4.21 5.77
CA GLN A 161 -6.69 4.68 6.04
C GLN A 161 -6.93 4.84 7.56
N TYR A 162 -5.91 5.30 8.28
CA TYR A 162 -5.96 5.49 9.74
C TYR A 162 -7.10 6.44 10.14
N GLY A 163 -7.66 6.22 11.33
CA GLY A 163 -8.74 7.03 11.91
C GLY A 163 -10.10 6.34 11.88
N TYR A 164 -10.32 5.34 11.03
CA TYR A 164 -11.60 4.61 11.01
C TYR A 164 -11.91 3.85 12.31
N LYS A 165 -10.88 3.42 13.05
CA LYS A 165 -11.06 2.85 14.40
C LYS A 165 -11.69 3.87 15.35
N ASP A 166 -11.17 5.09 15.35
CA ASP A 166 -11.63 6.18 16.23
C ASP A 166 -13.02 6.67 15.80
N VAL A 167 -13.28 6.76 14.49
CA VAL A 167 -14.61 7.00 13.93
C VAL A 167 -15.61 5.94 14.43
N SER A 168 -15.25 4.67 14.29
CA SER A 168 -16.11 3.55 14.70
C SER A 168 -16.36 3.55 16.20
N ASN A 169 -15.35 3.86 17.02
CA ASN A 169 -15.51 3.98 18.48
C ASN A 169 -16.47 5.12 18.84
N TYR A 170 -16.32 6.29 18.21
CA TYR A 170 -17.23 7.42 18.43
C TYR A 170 -18.67 7.05 18.04
N ILE A 171 -18.83 6.42 16.87
CA ILE A 171 -20.12 5.91 16.39
C ILE A 171 -20.71 4.94 17.39
N ASN A 172 -19.96 3.95 17.87
CA ASN A 172 -20.46 2.94 18.80
C ASN A 172 -21.03 3.56 20.07
N ASN A 173 -20.36 4.57 20.62
CA ASN A 173 -20.78 5.25 21.84
C ASN A 173 -21.97 6.21 21.63
N ASN A 174 -22.17 6.69 20.40
CA ASN A 174 -23.21 7.66 20.06
C ASN A 174 -24.25 7.11 19.09
N TYR A 175 -24.26 5.80 18.85
CA TYR A 175 -25.02 5.20 17.76
C TYR A 175 -26.49 5.58 17.91
N ASN A 176 -27.08 5.45 19.10
CA ASN A 176 -28.49 5.78 19.36
C ASN A 176 -28.84 7.29 19.30
N ASN A 177 -27.86 8.19 19.25
CA ASN A 177 -28.10 9.64 19.22
C ASN A 177 -28.42 10.17 17.82
N TYR A 178 -28.19 9.36 16.79
CA TYR A 178 -28.34 9.73 15.40
C TYR A 178 -29.27 8.76 14.66
N ASP A 179 -30.14 9.32 13.84
CA ASP A 179 -31.03 8.59 12.95
C ASP A 179 -30.28 8.11 11.70
N LYS A 180 -29.27 8.87 11.25
CA LYS A 180 -28.44 8.56 10.08
C LYS A 180 -26.98 8.93 10.34
N ILE A 181 -26.07 8.08 9.86
CA ILE A 181 -24.63 8.29 9.95
C ILE A 181 -24.06 8.28 8.54
N ILE A 182 -23.64 9.44 8.07
CA ILE A 182 -23.11 9.67 6.72
C ILE A 182 -21.59 9.67 6.82
N ILE A 183 -20.92 8.82 6.04
CA ILE A 183 -19.46 8.70 6.04
C ILE A 183 -18.94 8.83 4.61
N THR A 184 -17.98 9.71 4.42
CA THR A 184 -17.36 9.90 3.10
C THR A 184 -16.46 8.73 2.71
N LYS A 185 -16.42 8.42 1.42
CA LYS A 185 -15.52 7.46 0.78
C LYS A 185 -14.11 8.01 0.51
N LYS A 186 -13.71 9.09 1.22
CA LYS A 186 -12.46 9.84 0.97
C LYS A 186 -11.24 8.94 0.89
N TYR A 187 -11.10 8.04 1.86
CA TYR A 187 -9.93 7.17 1.97
C TYR A 187 -10.15 5.79 1.37
N GLY A 188 -11.29 5.51 0.73
CA GLY A 188 -11.66 4.18 0.23
C GLY A 188 -13.05 3.78 0.72
N GLU A 189 -13.29 2.48 0.89
CA GLU A 189 -14.59 1.94 1.29
C GLU A 189 -14.75 1.86 2.83
N PRO A 190 -15.44 2.79 3.49
CA PRO A 190 -15.56 2.83 4.95
C PRO A 190 -16.37 1.66 5.55
N HIS A 191 -17.20 0.99 4.75
CA HIS A 191 -18.13 -0.02 5.24
C HIS A 191 -17.41 -1.20 5.91
N GLU A 192 -16.26 -1.64 5.37
CA GLU A 192 -15.47 -2.75 5.91
C GLU A 192 -14.93 -2.43 7.32
N PHE A 193 -14.49 -1.20 7.54
CA PHE A 193 -13.99 -0.76 8.83
C PHE A 193 -15.08 -0.70 9.89
N LEU A 194 -16.27 -0.23 9.53
CA LEU A 194 -17.41 -0.24 10.44
C LEU A 194 -17.80 -1.67 10.82
N LEU A 195 -17.94 -2.55 9.84
CA LEU A 195 -18.29 -3.95 10.08
C LEU A 195 -17.29 -4.61 11.03
N TYR A 196 -16.00 -4.36 10.83
CA TYR A 196 -14.92 -4.88 11.66
C TYR A 196 -14.92 -4.27 13.08
N TYR A 197 -14.82 -2.95 13.21
CA TYR A 197 -14.63 -2.29 14.52
C TYR A 197 -15.89 -2.25 15.38
N LEU A 198 -17.08 -2.18 14.77
CA LEU A 198 -18.34 -2.30 15.52
C LEU A 198 -18.66 -3.75 15.88
N LYS A 199 -17.87 -4.72 15.41
CA LYS A 199 -18.14 -6.16 15.54
C LYS A 199 -19.56 -6.49 15.05
N TYR A 200 -19.90 -5.96 13.88
CA TYR A 200 -21.25 -6.03 13.35
C TYR A 200 -21.63 -7.48 13.04
N ASP A 201 -22.84 -7.89 13.42
CA ASP A 201 -23.33 -9.25 13.20
C ASP A 201 -23.41 -9.55 11.68
N PRO A 202 -22.64 -10.53 11.17
CA PRO A 202 -22.64 -10.88 9.74
C PRO A 202 -24.03 -11.27 9.23
N ASN A 203 -24.85 -11.94 10.04
CA ASN A 203 -26.20 -12.34 9.64
C ASN A 203 -27.09 -11.12 9.47
N LYS A 204 -26.97 -10.13 10.35
CA LYS A 204 -27.69 -8.85 10.20
C LYS A 204 -27.26 -8.11 8.95
N TYR A 205 -25.96 -8.08 8.64
CA TYR A 205 -25.46 -7.42 7.43
C TYR A 205 -25.90 -8.12 6.14
N LEU A 206 -25.89 -9.45 6.12
CA LEU A 206 -26.30 -10.22 4.96
C LEU A 206 -27.81 -10.11 4.70
N SER A 207 -28.63 -10.09 5.75
CA SER A 207 -30.10 -10.04 5.68
C SER A 207 -30.71 -8.63 5.72
N ASP A 208 -29.88 -7.58 5.79
CA ASP A 208 -30.34 -6.21 5.84
C ASP A 208 -31.06 -5.78 4.55
N LYS A 209 -32.36 -5.51 4.68
CA LYS A 209 -33.23 -5.05 3.59
C LYS A 209 -32.90 -3.63 3.12
N ASN A 210 -32.22 -2.84 3.94
CA ASN A 210 -31.80 -1.48 3.62
C ASN A 210 -30.42 -1.43 2.96
N LYS A 211 -29.74 -2.57 2.81
CA LYS A 211 -28.42 -2.61 2.19
C LYS A 211 -28.51 -2.24 0.72
N ILE A 212 -27.72 -1.25 0.32
CA ILE A 212 -27.61 -0.80 -1.07
C ILE A 212 -26.19 -1.09 -1.54
N SER A 213 -26.07 -2.00 -2.51
CA SER A 213 -24.83 -2.30 -3.22
C SER A 213 -25.03 -2.10 -4.72
N PHE A 214 -24.03 -1.59 -5.40
CA PHE A 214 -24.11 -1.31 -6.85
C PHE A 214 -22.80 -1.70 -7.55
N PHE A 215 -22.91 -2.00 -8.84
CA PHE A 215 -21.76 -2.42 -9.65
C PHE A 215 -21.27 -1.26 -10.51
N GLN A 216 -20.00 -0.89 -10.37
CA GLN A 216 -19.36 0.19 -11.13
C GLN A 216 -17.85 -0.10 -11.21
N SER A 217 -17.21 0.26 -12.33
CA SER A 217 -15.76 0.13 -12.50
C SER A 217 -15.24 -1.30 -12.25
N ASN A 218 -16.00 -2.31 -12.70
CA ASN A 218 -15.72 -3.74 -12.48
C ASN A 218 -15.64 -4.16 -11.00
N TRP A 219 -16.33 -3.44 -10.12
CA TRP A 219 -16.32 -3.70 -8.68
C TRP A 219 -17.72 -3.49 -8.06
N TRP A 220 -17.99 -4.18 -6.94
CA TRP A 220 -19.20 -4.00 -6.15
C TRP A 220 -18.93 -3.03 -5.01
N TRP A 221 -19.66 -1.93 -5.01
CA TRP A 221 -19.56 -0.86 -4.04
C TRP A 221 -20.76 -0.90 -3.08
N VAL A 222 -20.57 -0.39 -1.86
CA VAL A 222 -21.65 -0.30 -0.86
C VAL A 222 -21.96 1.17 -0.59
N ASP A 223 -23.23 1.55 -0.70
CA ASP A 223 -23.71 2.90 -0.40
C ASP A 223 -24.50 2.98 0.90
N ARG A 224 -25.06 1.85 1.35
CA ARG A 224 -25.84 1.81 2.59
C ARG A 224 -25.84 0.43 3.21
N PHE A 225 -25.87 0.39 4.53
CA PHE A 225 -26.48 -0.67 5.31
C PHE A 225 -26.95 -0.07 6.63
N ASP A 226 -28.00 -0.64 7.23
CA ASP A 226 -28.56 -0.17 8.48
C ASP A 226 -28.88 1.33 8.40
N LYS A 227 -28.27 2.16 9.25
CA LYS A 227 -28.35 3.62 9.18
C LYS A 227 -27.06 4.29 8.73
N PHE A 228 -26.09 3.51 8.26
CA PHE A 228 -24.85 3.99 7.67
C PHE A 228 -25.07 4.29 6.19
N TRP A 229 -24.68 5.49 5.79
CA TRP A 229 -24.74 5.97 4.42
C TRP A 229 -23.35 6.37 3.96
N PHE A 230 -22.98 5.96 2.76
CA PHE A 230 -21.68 6.24 2.19
C PHE A 230 -21.80 7.13 0.97
N VAL A 231 -21.08 8.25 0.98
CA VAL A 231 -21.10 9.26 -0.07
C VAL A 231 -19.68 9.55 -0.53
N ASN A 232 -19.51 10.00 -1.75
CA ASN A 232 -18.21 10.49 -2.19
C ASN A 232 -17.88 11.82 -1.51
N ASP A 233 -16.59 12.04 -1.26
CA ASP A 233 -16.11 13.24 -0.55
C ASP A 233 -16.52 14.54 -1.27
N TRP A 234 -16.51 14.55 -2.60
CA TRP A 234 -16.93 15.69 -3.42
C TRP A 234 -18.46 15.90 -3.47
N GLN A 235 -19.26 14.97 -2.96
CA GLN A 235 -20.72 15.11 -2.85
C GLN A 235 -21.16 15.83 -1.57
N VAL A 236 -20.24 16.04 -0.61
CA VAL A 236 -20.55 16.69 0.66
C VAL A 236 -20.83 18.18 0.48
N LYS A 237 -19.95 18.88 -0.22
CA LYS A 237 -20.17 20.25 -0.68
C LYS A 237 -20.70 20.18 -2.09
N LEU A 238 -22.01 20.10 -2.26
CA LEU A 238 -22.58 20.31 -3.58
C LEU A 238 -22.28 21.77 -3.97
N ASN A 239 -21.73 21.97 -5.18
CA ASN A 239 -21.55 23.29 -5.78
C ASN A 239 -22.92 23.92 -6.04
N SER A 240 -23.61 24.37 -4.99
CA SER A 240 -24.75 25.25 -5.10
C SER A 240 -24.25 26.68 -4.87
N PRO A 241 -24.21 27.52 -5.92
CA PRO A 241 -23.79 28.93 -5.81
C PRO A 241 -24.71 29.78 -4.92
N GLU A 242 -25.84 29.21 -4.47
CA GLU A 242 -26.79 29.86 -3.58
C GLU A 242 -26.40 29.62 -2.12
N LEU A 243 -25.44 30.43 -1.71
CA LEU A 243 -24.96 30.62 -0.35
C LEU A 243 -26.12 31.14 0.54
N SER A 244 -26.93 30.27 1.16
CA SER A 244 -27.73 30.65 2.35
C SER A 244 -28.61 29.54 2.95
N SER A 245 -28.86 28.42 2.27
CA SER A 245 -29.65 27.32 2.84
C SER A 245 -28.76 26.27 3.50
N ILE A 246 -29.17 25.78 4.68
CA ILE A 246 -28.53 24.65 5.35
C ILE A 246 -28.61 23.46 4.38
N GLN A 247 -27.46 22.94 3.93
CA GLN A 247 -27.47 21.75 3.08
C GLN A 247 -27.78 20.55 3.97
N GLU A 248 -29.01 20.08 3.83
CA GLU A 248 -29.55 18.94 4.58
C GLU A 248 -29.74 17.71 3.69
N LYS A 249 -29.47 17.83 2.38
CA LYS A 249 -29.61 16.74 1.42
C LYS A 249 -28.25 16.32 0.87
N PHE A 250 -28.04 15.01 0.83
CA PHE A 250 -26.88 14.36 0.22
C PHE A 250 -27.38 13.32 -0.79
N ILE A 251 -26.51 12.92 -1.70
CA ILE A 251 -26.80 11.89 -2.68
C ILE A 251 -25.66 10.88 -2.69
N THR A 252 -25.98 9.59 -2.74
CA THR A 252 -24.98 8.53 -2.90
C THR A 252 -24.50 8.39 -4.34
N GLU A 253 -23.45 7.62 -4.60
CA GLU A 253 -22.96 7.37 -5.96
C GLU A 253 -24.02 6.64 -6.81
N SER A 254 -24.76 5.72 -6.20
CA SER A 254 -25.92 5.04 -6.82
C SER A 254 -27.19 5.90 -6.90
N LYS A 255 -27.10 7.22 -6.66
CA LYS A 255 -28.18 8.21 -6.79
C LYS A 255 -29.35 8.04 -5.82
N HIS A 256 -29.07 7.59 -4.59
CA HIS A 256 -30.07 7.56 -3.52
C HIS A 256 -29.98 8.82 -2.68
N ASP A 257 -31.12 9.48 -2.45
CA ASP A 257 -31.20 10.69 -1.66
C ASP A 257 -31.14 10.41 -0.15
N ILE A 258 -30.42 11.27 0.56
CA ILE A 258 -30.28 11.26 2.02
C ILE A 258 -30.78 12.60 2.53
N ASP A 259 -31.95 12.60 3.16
CA ASP A 259 -32.55 13.81 3.74
C ASP A 259 -32.29 13.90 5.26
N CYS A 260 -31.64 14.96 5.70
CA CYS A 260 -31.34 15.27 7.10
C CYS A 260 -32.17 16.45 7.65
N SER A 261 -33.15 16.97 6.91
CA SER A 261 -33.96 18.12 7.35
C SER A 261 -34.77 17.85 8.62
N ASN A 262 -35.27 16.62 8.75
CA ASN A 262 -36.08 16.18 9.90
C ASN A 262 -35.45 15.00 10.65
N SER A 263 -34.12 14.87 10.62
CA SER A 263 -33.42 13.73 11.23
C SER A 263 -32.11 14.17 11.85
N LYS A 264 -31.75 13.56 12.98
CA LYS A 264 -30.46 13.77 13.63
C LYS A 264 -29.39 13.03 12.84
N CYS A 265 -28.54 13.77 12.15
CA CYS A 265 -27.49 13.21 11.31
C CYS A 265 -26.10 13.47 11.90
N LEU A 266 -25.23 12.46 11.75
CA LEU A 266 -23.78 12.56 11.95
C LEU A 266 -23.10 12.49 10.58
N LEU A 267 -22.21 13.42 10.30
CA LEU A 267 -21.39 13.44 9.09
C LEU A 267 -19.93 13.21 9.48
N VAL A 268 -19.33 12.15 8.94
CA VAL A 268 -17.89 11.85 9.04
C VAL A 268 -17.25 12.16 7.68
N THR A 269 -16.43 13.19 7.64
CA THR A 269 -15.95 13.77 6.38
C THR A 269 -14.46 14.11 6.44
N SER A 270 -13.88 14.40 5.28
CA SER A 270 -12.51 14.91 5.20
C SER A 270 -12.39 16.30 5.86
N PRO A 271 -11.18 16.72 6.24
CA PRO A 271 -10.98 17.97 6.96
C PRO A 271 -11.54 19.17 6.19
N ASP A 272 -12.24 20.03 6.92
CA ASP A 272 -12.84 21.27 6.42
C ASP A 272 -13.86 21.04 5.28
N ASN A 273 -14.37 19.81 5.11
CA ASN A 273 -15.35 19.43 4.11
C ASN A 273 -16.75 19.21 4.71
N PHE A 274 -17.45 20.29 5.08
CA PHE A 274 -18.78 20.21 5.69
C PHE A 274 -19.75 21.26 5.10
N PRO A 275 -21.07 20.98 5.13
CA PRO A 275 -22.09 21.92 4.70
C PRO A 275 -22.35 23.04 5.74
N PRO A 276 -22.81 24.23 5.31
CA PRO A 276 -23.19 25.31 6.22
C PRO A 276 -24.24 24.89 7.24
N GLY A 277 -24.13 25.37 8.48
CA GLY A 277 -25.07 25.09 9.58
C GLY A 277 -24.73 23.85 10.42
N TRP A 278 -23.84 22.98 9.95
CA TRP A 278 -23.40 21.82 10.71
C TRP A 278 -22.33 22.17 11.75
N LYS A 279 -22.47 21.64 12.97
CA LYS A 279 -21.56 21.88 14.09
C LYS A 279 -20.53 20.78 14.22
N LYS A 280 -19.26 21.15 14.35
CA LYS A 280 -18.15 20.21 14.57
C LYS A 280 -18.25 19.60 15.96
N VAL A 281 -18.10 18.28 16.03
CA VAL A 281 -18.15 17.52 17.29
C VAL A 281 -16.80 16.94 17.66
N LEU A 282 -16.06 16.41 16.67
CA LEU A 282 -14.78 15.76 16.90
C LEU A 282 -13.85 15.95 15.70
N THR A 283 -12.56 16.07 15.97
CA THR A 283 -11.50 15.96 14.97
C THR A 283 -10.63 14.76 15.32
N ILE A 284 -10.41 13.89 14.34
CA ILE A 284 -9.52 12.73 14.44
C ILE A 284 -8.30 13.04 13.60
N ASN A 285 -7.12 12.90 14.19
CA ASN A 285 -5.85 13.15 13.52
C ASN A 285 -5.20 11.85 13.10
N PHE A 286 -4.42 11.91 12.02
CA PHE A 286 -3.39 10.94 11.72
C PHE A 286 -2.32 10.95 12.82
N LEU A 287 -1.48 9.92 12.82
CA LEU A 287 -0.41 9.80 13.81
C LEU A 287 0.64 10.92 13.68
N ASP A 288 0.76 11.55 12.51
CA ASP A 288 1.62 12.72 12.28
C ASP A 288 0.99 14.06 12.71
N GLY A 289 -0.20 14.02 13.33
CA GLY A 289 -0.92 15.20 13.82
C GLY A 289 -1.76 15.93 12.78
N LYS A 290 -1.69 15.58 11.49
CA LYS A 290 -2.59 16.14 10.48
C LYS A 290 -4.01 15.65 10.69
N LYS A 291 -5.01 16.46 10.34
CA LYS A 291 -6.42 16.05 10.43
C LYS A 291 -6.69 14.91 9.44
N ALA A 292 -7.30 13.83 9.93
CA ALA A 292 -7.75 12.70 9.13
C ALA A 292 -9.26 12.80 8.86
N PHE A 293 -10.06 12.92 9.91
CA PHE A 293 -11.50 13.08 9.81
C PHE A 293 -11.98 14.22 10.68
N GLU A 294 -13.07 14.84 10.26
CA GLU A 294 -13.87 15.71 11.10
C GLU A 294 -15.30 15.21 11.13
N LEU A 295 -15.88 15.24 12.32
CA LEU A 295 -17.23 14.78 12.58
C LEU A 295 -18.11 15.99 12.85
N TYR A 296 -19.26 16.03 12.20
CA TYR A 296 -20.22 17.12 12.29
C TYR A 296 -21.62 16.62 12.57
N THR A 297 -22.44 17.44 13.22
CA THR A 297 -23.87 17.17 13.42
C THR A 297 -24.72 18.35 12.96
N ASN A 298 -25.92 18.06 12.48
CA ASN A 298 -26.94 19.07 12.18
C ASN A 298 -27.81 19.47 13.38
N ASN A 299 -27.52 18.95 14.59
CA ASN A 299 -28.19 19.34 15.84
C ASN A 299 -27.55 20.58 16.50
#